data_AF-A0A382NDD6-F1
#
_entry.id   AF-A0A382NDD6-F1
#
_cell.length_a   1.000
_cell.length_b   1.000
_cell.length_c   1.000
_cell.angle_alpha   90.00
_cell.angle_beta   90.00
_cell.angle_gamma   90.00
#
_symmetry.space_group_name_H-M   'P 1'
#
loop_
_entity.id
_entity.type
_entity.pdbx_description
1 polymer ?
#
loop_
_entity_poly.entity_id
_entity_poly.type
_entity_poly.pdbx_seq_one_letter_code
_entity_poly.pdbx_strand_id
1 'polypeptide(L)' 'MDIIRATGSAVGRCPSVTANGLIWTVATAGGEGTTVARQTRVTLERLDSLLAAAGTNKHRIVEAVIYLTDMST' A
#
# COMPACT_ATOMS: atom_id res chain seq x y z
N MET A 1 6.89 -2.59 -23.42
CA MET A 1 6.86 -2.00 -22.06
C MET A 1 6.29 -3.06 -21.16
N ASP A 2 7.07 -3.51 -20.20
CA ASP A 2 6.73 -4.69 -19.42
C ASP A 2 5.96 -4.30 -18.17
N ILE A 3 4.94 -5.10 -17.85
CA ILE A 3 4.16 -4.96 -16.62
C ILE A 3 4.68 -6.03 -15.66
N ILE A 4 5.23 -5.59 -14.54
CA ILE A 4 5.68 -6.48 -13.47
C ILE A 4 4.60 -6.52 -12.40
N ARG A 5 4.12 -7.72 -12.09
CA ARG A 5 3.10 -7.96 -11.07
C ARG A 5 3.74 -8.70 -9.91
N ALA A 6 3.75 -8.10 -8.73
CA ALA A 6 4.22 -8.81 -7.54
C ALA A 6 3.27 -9.96 -7.20
N THR A 7 3.83 -11.08 -6.74
CA THR A 7 3.04 -12.22 -6.24
C THR A 7 2.67 -11.96 -4.78
N GLY A 8 1.39 -12.00 -4.46
CA GLY A 8 0.88 -11.86 -3.09
C GLY A 8 0.02 -13.06 -2.67
N SER A 9 -0.41 -13.07 -1.43
CA SER A 9 -1.24 -14.14 -0.85
C SER A 9 -2.72 -14.07 -1.27
N ALA A 10 -3.20 -12.91 -1.71
CA ALA A 10 -4.59 -12.72 -2.11
C ALA A 10 -4.83 -13.18 -3.56
N VAL A 11 -5.76 -14.13 -3.73
CA VAL A 11 -6.16 -14.62 -5.06
C VAL A 11 -6.73 -13.47 -5.89
N GLY A 12 -6.23 -13.33 -7.13
CA GLY A 12 -6.68 -12.29 -8.06
C GLY A 12 -6.16 -10.89 -7.76
N ARG A 13 -5.24 -10.71 -6.79
CA ARG A 13 -4.68 -9.41 -6.45
C ARG A 13 -3.15 -9.43 -6.46
N CYS A 14 -2.57 -8.32 -6.87
CA CYS A 14 -1.13 -8.07 -6.76
C CYS A 14 -0.92 -7.00 -5.67
N PRO A 15 0.02 -7.20 -4.73
CA PRO A 15 0.32 -6.21 -3.70
C PRO A 15 1.00 -4.96 -4.28
N SER A 16 1.70 -5.10 -5.40
CA SER A 16 2.19 -4.00 -6.22
C SER A 16 2.22 -4.38 -7.70
N VAL A 17 2.12 -3.35 -8.54
CA VAL A 17 2.30 -3.44 -9.99
C VAL A 17 3.26 -2.34 -10.42
N THR A 18 4.24 -2.68 -11.24
CA THR A 18 5.22 -1.75 -11.79
C THR A 18 5.07 -1.67 -13.30
N ALA A 19 5.00 -0.45 -13.82
CA ALA A 19 4.94 -0.19 -15.25
C ALA A 19 5.49 1.22 -15.54
N ASN A 20 6.37 1.36 -16.54
CA ASN A 20 6.95 2.65 -16.96
C ASN A 20 7.64 3.45 -15.87
N GLY A 21 8.34 2.79 -14.94
CA GLY A 21 8.99 3.47 -13.81
C GLY A 21 8.04 3.98 -12.72
N LEU A 22 6.73 3.72 -12.86
CA LEU A 22 5.72 3.97 -11.82
C LEU A 22 5.36 2.67 -11.10
N ILE A 23 5.00 2.82 -9.83
CA ILE A 23 4.60 1.73 -8.94
C ILE A 23 3.24 2.07 -8.36
N TRP A 24 2.30 1.15 -8.48
CA TRP A 24 0.98 1.21 -7.84
C TRP A 24 0.94 0.16 -6.73
N THR A 25 0.53 0.56 -5.54
CA THR A 25 0.39 -0.33 -4.38
C THR A 25 -0.76 0.13 -3.49
N VAL A 26 -1.31 -0.81 -2.73
CA VAL A 26 -2.39 -0.55 -1.78
C VAL A 26 -2.04 -1.28 -0.48
N ALA A 27 -2.09 -0.55 0.63
CA ALA A 27 -1.94 -1.10 1.97
C ALA A 27 -3.23 -0.89 2.76
N THR A 28 -3.55 -1.84 3.65
CA THR A 28 -4.65 -1.72 4.61
C THR A 28 -4.23 -2.35 5.94
N ALA A 29 -4.84 -1.92 7.04
CA ALA A 29 -4.62 -2.49 8.37
C ALA A 29 -5.11 -3.96 8.49
N GLY A 30 -5.88 -4.48 7.53
CA GLY A 30 -6.36 -5.87 7.55
C GLY A 30 -7.20 -6.25 8.77
N GLY A 31 -7.85 -5.27 9.42
CA GLY A 31 -8.66 -5.47 10.63
C GLY A 31 -7.89 -5.29 11.95
N GLU A 32 -6.60 -4.96 11.92
CA GLU A 32 -5.81 -4.73 13.13
C GLU A 32 -6.05 -3.33 13.71
N GLY A 33 -6.52 -3.29 14.96
CA GLY A 33 -6.64 -2.06 15.75
C GLY A 33 -8.06 -1.52 15.86
N THR A 34 -8.37 -0.94 17.04
CA THR A 34 -9.69 -0.38 17.37
C THR A 34 -9.79 1.12 17.13
N THR A 35 -8.66 1.80 16.87
CA THR A 35 -8.62 3.25 16.65
C THR A 35 -8.03 3.56 15.28
N VAL A 36 -8.49 4.64 14.66
CA VAL A 36 -7.95 5.09 13.37
C VAL A 36 -6.45 5.37 13.48
N ALA A 37 -5.99 5.99 14.57
CA ALA A 37 -4.57 6.24 14.78
C ALA A 37 -3.71 4.94 14.78
N ARG A 38 -4.24 3.81 15.26
CA ARG A 38 -3.55 2.52 15.21
C ARG A 38 -3.62 1.91 13.81
N GLN A 39 -4.79 1.92 13.19
CA GLN A 39 -4.99 1.42 11.83
C GLN A 39 -4.11 2.18 10.82
N THR A 40 -3.97 3.50 10.95
CA THR A 40 -3.09 4.32 10.11
C THR A 40 -1.64 3.91 10.26
N ARG A 41 -1.13 3.73 11.50
CA ARG A 41 0.27 3.29 11.72
C ARG A 41 0.55 1.93 11.09
N VAL A 42 -0.31 0.94 11.35
CA VAL A 42 -0.18 -0.41 10.77
C VAL A 42 -0.24 -0.34 9.23
N THR A 43 -1.14 0.46 8.67
CA THR A 43 -1.25 0.64 7.22
C THR A 43 0.03 1.24 6.63
N LEU A 44 0.62 2.23 7.29
CA LEU A 44 1.87 2.86 6.84
C LEU A 44 3.08 1.93 6.98
N GLU A 45 3.16 1.12 8.03
CA GLU A 45 4.22 0.11 8.20
C GLU A 45 4.17 -0.96 7.09
N ARG A 46 2.96 -1.41 6.75
CA ARG A 46 2.73 -2.33 5.63
C ARG A 46 3.08 -1.68 4.29
N LEU A 47 2.70 -0.42 4.09
CA LEU A 47 3.07 0.33 2.90
C LEU A 47 4.59 0.44 2.76
N ASP A 48 5.31 0.77 3.83
CA ASP A 48 6.78 0.83 3.82
C ASP A 48 7.40 -0.53 3.41
N SER A 49 6.82 -1.64 3.88
CA SER A 49 7.27 -3.00 3.50
C SER A 49 7.00 -3.31 2.02
N LEU A 50 5.84 -2.91 1.49
CA LEU A 50 5.48 -3.09 0.08
C LEU A 50 6.34 -2.25 -0.86
N LEU A 51 6.63 -1.01 -0.47
CA LEU A 51 7.52 -0.11 -1.22
C LEU A 51 8.94 -0.66 -1.25
N ALA A 52 9.45 -1.15 -0.12
CA ALA A 52 10.77 -1.77 -0.06
C ALA A 52 10.86 -3.03 -0.94
N ALA A 53 9.83 -3.89 -0.91
CA ALA A 53 9.76 -5.08 -1.77
C ALA A 53 9.69 -4.73 -3.27
N ALA A 54 9.13 -3.56 -3.61
CA ALA A 54 9.12 -3.02 -4.97
C ALA A 54 10.40 -2.24 -5.35
N GLY A 55 11.42 -2.20 -4.48
CA GLY A 55 12.69 -1.52 -4.72
C GLY A 55 12.64 0.01 -4.58
N THR A 56 11.67 0.54 -3.84
CA THR A 56 11.48 1.98 -3.61
C THR A 56 11.26 2.30 -2.13
N ASN A 57 10.89 3.56 -1.81
CA ASN A 57 10.55 3.99 -0.46
C ASN A 57 9.57 5.18 -0.49
N LYS A 58 9.04 5.54 0.69
CA LYS A 58 8.03 6.61 0.83
C LYS A 58 8.46 8.01 0.36
N HIS A 59 9.76 8.29 0.28
CA HIS A 59 10.26 9.58 -0.24
C HIS A 59 10.08 9.71 -1.76
N ARG A 60 9.64 8.65 -2.45
CA ARG A 60 9.34 8.64 -3.90
C ARG A 60 7.83 8.57 -4.20
N ILE A 61 6.97 8.73 -3.19
CA ILE A 61 5.52 8.79 -3.40
C ILE A 61 5.19 10.12 -4.08
N VAL A 62 4.46 10.05 -5.20
CA VAL A 62 4.00 11.22 -5.96
C VAL A 62 2.51 11.53 -5.72
N GLU A 63 1.74 10.52 -5.31
CA GLU A 63 0.30 10.61 -5.04
C GLU A 63 -0.08 9.61 -3.95
N ALA A 64 -0.99 9.99 -3.06
CA ALA A 64 -1.60 9.10 -2.07
C ALA A 64 -3.08 9.42 -1.92
N VAL A 65 -3.93 8.38 -2.03
CA VAL A 65 -5.37 8.46 -1.77
C VAL A 65 -5.66 7.71 -0.48
N ILE A 66 -6.27 8.40 0.48
CA ILE A 66 -6.60 7.85 1.80
C ILE A 66 -8.12 7.64 1.86
N TYR A 67 -8.55 6.38 2.02
CA TYR A 67 -9.95 6.04 2.23
C TYR A 67 -10.20 5.88 3.73
N LEU A 68 -11.14 6.66 4.25
CA LEU A 68 -11.63 6.55 5.62
C LEU A 68 -13.09 6.11 5.60
N THR A 69 -13.47 5.27 6.56
CA THR A 69 -14.86 4.82 6.72
C THR A 69 -15.76 5.93 7.27
N ASP A 70 -15.19 6.85 8.05
CA ASP A 70 -15.87 7.98 8.65
C ASP A 70 -14.92 9.19 8.66
N MET A 71 -15.36 10.31 8.07
CA MET A 71 -14.57 11.54 8.02
C MET A 71 -14.60 12.37 9.30
N SER A 72 -15.49 12.03 10.24
CA SER A 72 -15.58 12.68 11.55
C SER A 72 -14.65 12.11 12.61
N THR A 73 -13.85 11.10 12.23
CA THR A 73 -12.80 10.48 13.05
C THR A 73 -11.93 11.49 13.80
#